data_AF-A0A7S3BHJ8-F1
#
_entry.id   AF-A0A7S3BHJ8-F1
#
_cell.length_a   1.000
_cell.length_b   1.000
_cell.length_c   1.000
_cell.angle_alpha   90.00
_cell.angle_beta   90.00
_cell.angle_gamma   90.00
#
_symmetry.space_group_name_H-M   'P 1'
#
loop_
_entity.id
_entity.type
_entity.pdbx_description
1 polymer ?
#
loop_
_entity_poly.entity_id
_entity_poly.type
_entity_poly.pdbx_seq_one_letter_code
_entity_poly.pdbx_strand_id
1 'polypeptide(L)'
;EGGKQQLGLLCFAERDAEALLAAVRAADPRMGKSARVTTLGLDKVYKLMSERAMGDVAFRFVPDSREVSAAVRVQQDAGDDSGSFVGVPLFQAEGLSIKADGVKYLPVFFSKKDMDSAARAAFAKMPGRQISQLKVEVGSLESVVMAMEAAAEGDDWANVLFVPAGSDLMTQLLGGSK
;
A
#
# COMPACT_ATOMS: atom_id res chain seq x y z
N GLU A 1 15.87 -26.95 -19.60
CA GLU A 1 15.15 -25.96 -20.41
C GLU A 1 14.57 -24.90 -19.48
N GLY A 2 15.00 -23.64 -19.60
CA GLY A 2 14.48 -22.56 -18.76
C GLY A 2 13.24 -21.95 -19.41
N GLY A 3 12.05 -22.23 -18.86
CA GLY A 3 10.82 -21.58 -19.30
C GLY A 3 10.96 -20.06 -19.21
N LYS A 4 10.60 -19.34 -20.28
CA LYS A 4 10.60 -17.88 -20.31
C LYS A 4 9.45 -17.37 -19.43
N GLN A 5 9.69 -17.29 -18.12
CA GLN A 5 8.75 -16.68 -17.19
C GLN A 5 8.62 -15.19 -17.54
N GLN A 6 7.42 -14.76 -17.88
CA GLN A 6 7.16 -13.36 -18.21
C GLN A 6 7.04 -12.57 -16.90
N LEU A 7 7.67 -11.40 -16.81
CA LEU A 7 7.63 -10.58 -15.61
C LEU A 7 6.72 -9.36 -15.83
N GLY A 8 5.60 -9.30 -15.13
CA GLY A 8 4.76 -8.12 -15.02
C GLY A 8 5.22 -7.22 -13.87
N LEU A 9 5.34 -5.91 -14.12
CA LEU A 9 5.68 -4.92 -13.10
C LEU A 9 4.43 -4.13 -12.70
N LEU A 10 4.19 -4.05 -11.40
CA LEU A 10 3.05 -3.35 -10.80
C LEU A 10 3.58 -2.20 -9.94
N CYS A 11 3.52 -0.97 -10.48
CA CYS A 11 4.07 0.21 -9.83
C CYS A 11 3.03 0.86 -8.90
N PHE A 12 3.45 1.20 -7.68
CA PHE A 12 2.61 1.93 -6.72
C PHE A 12 2.67 3.45 -6.91
N ALA A 13 3.52 3.94 -7.80
CA ALA A 13 3.57 5.33 -8.23
C ALA A 13 3.39 5.43 -9.75
N GLU A 14 2.42 6.24 -10.19
CA GLU A 14 2.15 6.49 -11.62
C GLU A 14 3.39 7.04 -12.35
N ARG A 15 4.15 7.92 -11.70
CA ARG A 15 5.42 8.44 -12.22
C ARG A 15 6.39 7.32 -12.60
N ASP A 16 6.48 6.29 -11.79
CA ASP A 16 7.44 5.20 -12.00
C ASP A 16 6.94 4.26 -13.12
N ALA A 17 5.61 4.09 -13.26
CA ALA A 17 5.00 3.39 -14.40
C ALA A 17 5.23 4.15 -15.72
N GLU A 18 5.09 5.47 -15.72
CA GLU A 18 5.36 6.32 -16.89
C GLU A 18 6.84 6.32 -17.28
N ALA A 19 7.74 6.38 -16.29
CA ALA A 19 9.18 6.26 -16.53
C ALA A 19 9.54 4.90 -17.15
N LEU A 20 8.93 3.81 -16.66
CA LEU A 20 9.09 2.48 -17.24
C LEU A 20 8.55 2.42 -18.68
N LEU A 21 7.40 3.02 -18.94
CA LEU A 21 6.82 3.09 -20.30
C LEU A 21 7.74 3.86 -21.26
N ALA A 22 8.32 4.97 -20.81
CA ALA A 22 9.30 5.73 -21.59
C ALA A 22 10.54 4.88 -21.92
N ALA A 23 11.05 4.13 -20.94
CA ALA A 23 12.18 3.22 -21.15
C ALA A 23 11.84 2.10 -22.16
N VAL A 24 10.65 1.50 -22.08
CA VAL A 24 10.18 0.49 -23.04
C VAL A 24 10.09 1.07 -24.45
N ARG A 25 9.52 2.27 -24.60
CA ARG A 25 9.41 2.97 -25.90
C ARG A 25 10.76 3.27 -26.52
N ALA A 26 11.75 3.66 -25.70
CA ALA A 26 13.11 3.91 -26.16
C ALA A 26 13.83 2.61 -26.58
N ALA A 27 13.58 1.51 -25.87
CA ALA A 27 14.22 0.22 -26.13
C ALA A 27 13.62 -0.54 -27.34
N ASP A 28 12.30 -0.58 -27.49
CA ASP A 28 11.63 -1.14 -28.67
C ASP A 28 10.45 -0.24 -29.10
N PRO A 29 10.64 0.61 -30.12
CA PRO A 29 9.59 1.48 -30.65
C PRO A 29 8.36 0.74 -31.18
N ARG A 30 8.46 -0.55 -31.53
CA ARG A 30 7.31 -1.36 -31.99
C ARG A 30 6.43 -1.77 -30.81
N MET A 31 7.04 -2.25 -29.72
CA MET A 31 6.32 -2.51 -28.47
C MET A 31 5.78 -1.22 -27.83
N GLY A 32 6.56 -0.14 -27.92
CA GLY A 32 6.19 1.17 -27.38
C GLY A 32 4.92 1.79 -27.95
N LYS A 33 4.53 1.43 -29.19
CA LYS A 33 3.32 1.93 -29.87
C LYS A 33 2.03 1.41 -29.24
N SER A 34 2.02 0.19 -28.72
CA SER A 34 0.86 -0.42 -28.08
C SER A 34 0.91 -0.36 -26.55
N ALA A 35 2.09 -0.08 -25.98
CA ALA A 35 2.29 0.03 -24.54
C ALA A 35 1.64 1.31 -23.96
N ARG A 36 0.90 1.12 -22.87
CA ARG A 36 0.20 2.16 -22.10
C ARG A 36 0.20 1.83 -20.62
N VAL A 37 0.24 2.84 -19.77
CA VAL A 37 -0.01 2.69 -18.34
C VAL A 37 -1.51 2.41 -18.15
N THR A 38 -1.84 1.45 -17.29
CA THR A 38 -3.22 1.15 -16.88
C THR A 38 -3.27 1.05 -15.37
N THR A 39 -4.39 1.49 -14.79
CA THR A 39 -4.68 1.27 -13.37
C THR A 39 -5.26 -0.13 -13.20
N LEU A 40 -4.88 -0.79 -12.10
CA LEU A 40 -5.39 -2.11 -11.73
C LEU A 40 -5.63 -2.12 -10.22
N GLY A 41 -6.83 -2.50 -9.81
CA GLY A 41 -7.16 -2.65 -8.39
C GLY A 41 -6.38 -3.80 -7.75
N LEU A 42 -5.95 -3.62 -6.50
CA LEU A 42 -5.22 -4.65 -5.77
C LEU A 42 -6.06 -5.91 -5.51
N ASP A 43 -7.38 -5.79 -5.46
CA ASP A 43 -8.32 -6.91 -5.42
C ASP A 43 -8.18 -7.82 -6.66
N LYS A 44 -8.03 -7.22 -7.84
CA LYS A 44 -7.81 -7.94 -9.09
C LYS A 44 -6.41 -8.54 -9.12
N VAL A 45 -5.40 -7.81 -8.65
CA VAL A 45 -4.02 -8.33 -8.54
C VAL A 45 -3.98 -9.57 -7.64
N TYR A 46 -4.61 -9.51 -6.48
CA TYR A 46 -4.68 -10.63 -5.55
C TYR A 46 -5.32 -11.86 -6.19
N LYS A 47 -6.46 -11.70 -6.88
CA LYS A 47 -7.10 -12.79 -7.63
C LYS A 47 -6.20 -13.37 -8.72
N LEU A 48 -5.57 -12.51 -9.53
CA LEU A 48 -4.66 -12.94 -10.60
C LEU A 48 -3.47 -13.76 -10.09
N MET A 49 -2.90 -13.36 -8.94
CA MET A 49 -1.78 -14.07 -8.31
C MET A 49 -2.22 -15.36 -7.63
N SER A 50 -3.37 -15.36 -6.94
CA SER A 50 -3.90 -16.52 -6.22
C SER A 50 -4.38 -17.63 -7.17
N GLU A 51 -5.09 -17.28 -8.23
CA GLU A 51 -5.71 -18.24 -9.15
C GLU A 51 -4.74 -18.78 -10.22
N ARG A 52 -3.46 -18.35 -10.20
CA ARG A 52 -2.48 -18.55 -11.31
C ARG A 52 -3.11 -18.25 -12.68
N ALA A 53 -4.03 -17.30 -12.73
CA ALA A 53 -4.87 -17.03 -13.90
C ALA A 53 -4.07 -16.52 -15.10
N MET A 54 -2.81 -16.10 -14.89
CA MET A 54 -1.89 -15.61 -15.92
C MET A 54 -0.77 -16.60 -16.28
N GLY A 55 -0.97 -17.92 -16.12
CA GLY A 55 -0.01 -18.94 -16.56
C GLY A 55 1.39 -18.74 -15.95
N ASP A 56 2.42 -18.64 -16.81
CA ASP A 56 3.84 -18.43 -16.42
C ASP A 56 4.23 -16.94 -16.25
N VAL A 57 3.27 -16.04 -15.97
CA VAL A 57 3.58 -14.63 -15.66
C VAL A 57 3.82 -14.47 -14.16
N ALA A 58 5.02 -14.07 -13.78
CA ALA A 58 5.33 -13.60 -12.43
C ALA A 58 5.03 -12.10 -12.33
N PHE A 59 4.43 -11.66 -11.23
CA PHE A 59 4.26 -10.23 -10.95
C PHE A 59 5.26 -9.77 -9.90
N ARG A 60 5.78 -8.56 -10.08
CA ARG A 60 6.61 -7.89 -9.09
C ARG A 60 6.08 -6.51 -8.79
N PHE A 61 5.88 -6.26 -7.50
CA PHE A 61 5.58 -4.94 -7.01
C PHE A 61 6.80 -4.03 -7.07
N VAL A 62 6.58 -2.81 -7.54
CA VAL A 62 7.55 -1.72 -7.54
C VAL A 62 7.00 -0.66 -6.57
N PRO A 63 7.49 -0.62 -5.31
CA PRO A 63 7.02 0.34 -4.33
C PRO A 63 7.49 1.76 -4.68
N ASP A 64 6.76 2.77 -4.22
CA ASP A 64 7.23 4.16 -4.30
C ASP A 64 8.47 4.33 -3.41
N SER A 65 9.58 4.76 -4.01
CA SER A 65 10.85 4.96 -3.30
C SER A 65 10.76 5.97 -2.16
N ARG A 66 9.83 6.93 -2.22
CA ARG A 66 9.57 7.90 -1.16
C ARG A 66 9.00 7.21 0.08
N GLU A 67 8.09 6.28 -0.13
CA GLU A 67 7.43 5.55 0.95
C GLU A 67 8.38 4.49 1.53
N VAL A 68 9.22 3.85 0.71
CA VAL A 68 10.31 2.98 1.21
C VAL A 68 11.25 3.77 2.11
N SER A 69 11.65 4.98 1.69
CA SER A 69 12.51 5.85 2.49
C SER A 69 11.84 6.26 3.82
N ALA A 70 10.53 6.51 3.80
CA ALA A 70 9.77 6.81 5.00
C ALA A 70 9.65 5.59 5.93
N ALA A 71 9.47 4.39 5.39
CA ALA A 71 9.41 3.13 6.14
C ALA A 71 10.71 2.86 6.91
N VAL A 72 11.87 3.02 6.25
CA VAL A 72 13.17 2.87 6.90
C VAL A 72 13.33 3.85 8.06
N ARG A 73 12.86 5.09 7.92
CA ARG A 73 12.90 6.06 9.03
C ARG A 73 12.01 5.65 10.20
N VAL A 74 10.80 5.14 9.93
CA VAL A 74 9.91 4.64 10.98
C VAL A 74 10.54 3.46 11.71
N GLN A 75 11.21 2.54 11.00
CA GLN A 75 11.95 1.44 11.62
C GLN A 75 13.10 1.95 12.50
N GLN A 76 13.89 2.89 12.02
CA GLN A 76 14.99 3.50 12.77
C GLN A 76 14.49 4.21 14.04
N ASP A 77 13.40 4.97 13.95
CA ASP A 77 12.78 5.63 15.10
C ASP A 77 12.26 4.62 16.14
N ALA A 78 11.94 3.39 15.70
CA ALA A 78 11.54 2.27 16.55
C ALA A 78 12.73 1.42 17.06
N GLY A 79 13.97 1.76 16.69
CA GLY A 79 15.19 1.05 17.11
C GLY A 79 15.62 -0.10 16.19
N ASP A 80 15.06 -0.21 14.98
CA ASP A 80 15.49 -1.16 13.95
C ASP A 80 16.52 -0.49 13.01
N ASP A 81 17.77 -0.93 13.14
CA ASP A 81 18.93 -0.41 12.40
C ASP A 81 19.25 -1.19 11.10
N SER A 82 18.33 -2.00 10.59
CA SER A 82 18.53 -2.77 9.35
C SER A 82 18.82 -1.91 8.12
N GLY A 83 18.43 -0.63 8.13
CA GLY A 83 18.72 0.34 7.07
C GLY A 83 18.04 0.03 5.72
N SER A 84 17.11 -0.92 5.68
CA SER A 84 16.39 -1.30 4.47
C SER A 84 15.00 -1.82 4.79
N PHE A 85 14.05 -1.57 3.89
CA PHE A 85 12.69 -2.07 3.99
C PHE A 85 12.37 -2.95 2.79
N VAL A 86 11.80 -4.14 3.02
CA VAL A 86 11.47 -5.11 1.99
C VAL A 86 9.96 -5.13 1.74
N GLY A 87 9.57 -4.99 0.47
CA GLY A 87 8.17 -5.03 0.05
C GLY A 87 7.54 -3.65 -0.11
N VAL A 88 6.21 -3.62 -0.20
CA VAL A 88 5.44 -2.38 -0.33
C VAL A 88 5.06 -1.89 1.07
N PRO A 89 5.51 -0.70 1.49
CA PRO A 89 5.26 -0.22 2.84
C PRO A 89 3.81 0.21 3.04
N LEU A 90 3.29 -0.10 4.21
CA LEU A 90 2.01 0.36 4.73
C LEU A 90 2.23 0.93 6.13
N PHE A 91 1.63 2.09 6.38
CA PHE A 91 1.78 2.82 7.63
C PHE A 91 0.49 2.76 8.43
N GLN A 92 0.63 2.59 9.74
CA GLN A 92 -0.47 2.70 10.68
C GLN A 92 -0.08 3.54 11.90
N ALA A 93 -1.10 3.99 12.61
CA ALA A 93 -1.00 4.83 13.78
C ALA A 93 -1.76 4.18 14.94
N GLU A 94 -1.09 3.97 16.07
CA GLU A 94 -1.69 3.29 17.21
C GLU A 94 -2.95 4.03 17.72
N GLY A 95 -4.06 3.29 17.80
CA GLY A 95 -5.35 3.80 18.22
C GLY A 95 -6.05 4.73 17.22
N LEU A 96 -5.55 4.84 15.98
CA LEU A 96 -6.32 5.40 14.87
C LEU A 96 -7.30 4.33 14.37
N SER A 97 -8.59 4.62 14.43
CA SER A 97 -9.64 3.76 13.89
C SER A 97 -10.81 4.60 13.43
N ILE A 98 -11.64 4.04 12.56
CA ILE A 98 -12.81 4.74 12.04
C ILE A 98 -14.02 3.87 12.25
N LYS A 99 -15.16 4.48 12.61
CA LYS A 99 -16.43 3.77 12.74
C LYS A 99 -17.35 4.17 11.60
N ALA A 100 -17.85 3.18 10.87
CA ALA A 100 -18.89 3.34 9.86
C ALA A 100 -19.89 2.19 10.02
N ASP A 101 -21.19 2.49 10.01
CA ASP A 101 -22.28 1.51 10.14
C ASP A 101 -22.13 0.55 11.34
N GLY A 102 -21.59 1.04 12.45
CA GLY A 102 -21.35 0.25 13.66
C GLY A 102 -20.10 -0.62 13.63
N VAL A 103 -19.41 -0.71 12.49
CA VAL A 103 -18.16 -1.46 12.30
C VAL A 103 -16.96 -0.55 12.54
N LYS A 104 -15.97 -1.03 13.30
CA LYS A 104 -14.68 -0.37 13.52
C LYS A 104 -13.68 -0.87 12.48
N TYR A 105 -13.12 0.04 11.70
CA TYR A 105 -12.10 -0.23 10.70
C TYR A 105 -10.72 0.24 11.17
N LEU A 106 -9.70 -0.56 10.86
CA LEU A 106 -8.28 -0.24 11.03
C LEU A 106 -7.72 0.34 9.73
N PRO A 107 -7.45 1.65 9.64
CA PRO A 107 -6.89 2.22 8.43
C PRO A 107 -5.38 1.98 8.31
N VAL A 108 -4.97 1.44 7.17
CA VAL A 108 -3.56 1.25 6.78
C VAL A 108 -3.26 2.03 5.51
N PHE A 109 -2.19 2.82 5.51
CA PHE A 109 -1.95 3.83 4.49
C PHE A 109 -0.76 3.47 3.61
N PHE A 110 -0.91 3.65 2.30
CA PHE A 110 0.23 3.56 1.36
C PHE A 110 1.14 4.79 1.39
N SER A 111 0.74 5.86 2.08
CA SER A 111 1.46 7.13 2.17
C SER A 111 1.63 7.53 3.62
N LYS A 112 2.88 7.69 4.05
CA LYS A 112 3.20 8.16 5.41
C LYS A 112 2.55 9.53 5.65
N LYS A 113 2.67 10.43 4.68
CA LYS A 113 2.15 11.80 4.79
C LYS A 113 0.63 11.82 5.03
N ASP A 114 -0.10 10.94 4.36
CA ASP A 114 -1.55 10.88 4.47
C ASP A 114 -1.97 10.29 5.82
N MET A 115 -1.25 9.27 6.30
CA MET A 115 -1.41 8.75 7.66
C MET A 115 -1.19 9.84 8.72
N ASP A 116 -0.09 10.59 8.62
CA ASP A 116 0.20 11.67 9.57
C ASP A 116 -0.89 12.74 9.57
N SER A 117 -1.43 13.05 8.39
CA SER A 117 -2.49 14.05 8.24
C SER A 117 -3.80 13.56 8.86
N ALA A 118 -4.15 12.28 8.63
CA ALA A 118 -5.30 11.63 9.25
C ALA A 118 -5.16 11.55 10.78
N ALA A 119 -3.99 11.15 11.28
CA ALA A 119 -3.71 11.09 12.71
C ALA A 119 -3.80 12.49 13.34
N ARG A 120 -3.17 13.51 12.75
CA ARG A 120 -3.29 14.89 13.25
C ARG A 120 -4.75 15.35 13.32
N ALA A 121 -5.53 15.09 12.26
CA ALA A 121 -6.94 15.49 12.20
C ALA A 121 -7.82 14.76 13.22
N ALA A 122 -7.58 13.47 13.46
CA ALA A 122 -8.32 12.68 14.43
C ALA A 122 -8.02 13.11 15.87
N PHE A 123 -6.75 13.36 16.18
CA PHE A 123 -6.31 13.68 17.55
C PHE A 123 -6.56 15.13 17.94
N ALA A 124 -6.55 16.06 16.98
CA ALA A 124 -6.98 17.45 17.23
C ALA A 124 -8.43 17.54 17.77
N LYS A 125 -9.25 16.50 17.57
CA LYS A 125 -10.63 16.40 18.06
C LYS A 125 -10.76 15.67 19.40
N MET A 126 -9.67 15.11 19.94
CA MET A 126 -9.68 14.36 21.21
C MET A 126 -9.03 15.19 22.33
N PRO A 127 -9.77 15.57 23.39
CA PRO A 127 -9.19 16.28 24.52
C PRO A 127 -8.14 15.41 25.25
N GLY A 128 -6.97 15.97 25.54
CA GLY A 128 -5.95 15.32 26.38
C GLY A 128 -5.00 14.34 25.69
N ARG A 129 -5.12 14.12 24.37
CA ARG A 129 -4.24 13.20 23.62
C ARG A 129 -3.27 14.00 22.75
N GLN A 130 -1.97 13.86 22.98
CA GLN A 130 -0.96 14.58 22.19
C GLN A 130 -0.51 13.75 20.98
N ILE A 131 -0.30 14.40 19.83
CA ILE A 131 0.22 13.76 18.61
C ILE A 131 1.60 13.13 18.85
N SER A 132 2.41 13.72 19.75
CA SER A 132 3.74 13.21 20.13
C SER A 132 3.71 11.84 20.80
N GLN A 133 2.55 11.37 21.27
CA GLN A 133 2.38 10.05 21.87
C GLN A 133 1.95 8.99 20.85
N LEU A 134 1.78 9.36 19.59
CA LEU A 134 1.34 8.45 18.55
C LEU A 134 2.50 7.53 18.16
N LYS A 135 2.39 6.26 18.54
CA LYS A 135 3.25 5.22 17.99
C LYS A 135 2.85 4.97 16.55
N VAL A 136 3.82 5.12 15.65
CA VAL A 136 3.67 4.81 14.23
C VAL A 136 4.32 3.47 13.98
N GLU A 137 3.65 2.62 13.23
CA GLU A 137 4.18 1.32 12.82
C GLU A 137 4.15 1.21 11.30
N VAL A 138 5.07 0.40 10.78
CA VAL A 138 5.16 0.12 9.36
C VAL A 138 5.23 -1.39 9.14
N GLY A 139 4.42 -1.89 8.20
CA GLY A 139 4.39 -3.29 7.78
C GLY A 139 4.44 -3.38 6.27
N SER A 140 4.76 -4.56 5.72
CA SER A 140 4.68 -4.77 4.28
C SER A 140 3.24 -5.14 3.87
N LEU A 141 2.87 -4.86 2.62
CA LEU A 141 1.58 -5.28 2.07
C LEU A 141 1.36 -6.78 2.24
N GLU A 142 2.40 -7.58 2.04
CA GLU A 142 2.36 -9.02 2.25
C GLU A 142 2.05 -9.37 3.71
N SER A 143 2.78 -8.79 4.68
CA SER A 143 2.55 -9.08 6.10
C SER A 143 1.17 -8.65 6.56
N VAL A 144 0.64 -7.54 6.01
CA VAL A 144 -0.71 -7.05 6.31
C VAL A 144 -1.77 -7.99 5.76
N VAL A 145 -1.64 -8.42 4.50
CA VAL A 145 -2.59 -9.37 3.90
C VAL A 145 -2.56 -10.71 4.64
N MET A 146 -1.38 -11.21 5.01
CA MET A 146 -1.26 -12.42 5.84
C MET A 146 -1.92 -12.25 7.21
N ALA A 147 -1.77 -11.09 7.86
CA ALA A 147 -2.43 -10.81 9.13
C ALA A 147 -3.96 -10.78 8.99
N MET A 148 -4.48 -10.21 7.88
CA MET A 148 -5.91 -10.22 7.57
C MET A 148 -6.44 -11.64 7.35
N GLU A 149 -5.71 -12.48 6.62
CA GLU A 149 -6.09 -13.87 6.36
C GLU A 149 -6.09 -14.73 7.64
N ALA A 150 -5.22 -14.41 8.59
CA ALA A 150 -5.12 -15.11 9.87
C ALA A 150 -6.07 -14.55 10.95
N ALA A 151 -6.70 -13.39 10.72
CA ALA A 151 -7.51 -12.70 11.72
C ALA A 151 -8.80 -13.46 12.04
N ALA A 152 -9.12 -13.55 13.34
CA ALA A 152 -10.41 -14.04 13.81
C ALA A 152 -11.43 -12.90 13.88
N GLU A 153 -12.72 -13.25 13.96
CA GLU A 153 -13.79 -12.26 14.17
C GLU A 153 -13.55 -11.49 15.47
N GLY A 154 -13.59 -10.15 15.38
CA GLY A 154 -13.32 -9.25 16.50
C GLY A 154 -11.86 -8.79 16.63
N ASP A 155 -10.93 -9.31 15.82
CA ASP A 155 -9.57 -8.79 15.70
C ASP A 155 -9.56 -7.46 14.92
N ASP A 156 -8.63 -6.55 15.26
CA ASP A 156 -8.46 -5.29 14.53
C ASP A 156 -8.05 -5.52 13.06
N TRP A 157 -7.34 -6.62 12.77
CA TRP A 157 -6.96 -7.05 11.42
C TRP A 157 -8.13 -7.65 10.61
N ALA A 158 -9.27 -7.95 11.24
CA ALA A 158 -10.45 -8.45 10.54
C ALA A 158 -11.15 -7.37 9.70
N ASN A 159 -10.94 -6.09 10.04
CA ASN A 159 -11.60 -4.95 9.39
C ASN A 159 -10.59 -3.90 8.92
N VAL A 160 -9.58 -4.33 8.15
CA VAL A 160 -8.59 -3.42 7.57
C VAL A 160 -9.18 -2.60 6.43
N LEU A 161 -8.90 -1.30 6.43
CA LEU A 161 -9.20 -0.38 5.33
C LEU A 161 -7.89 0.11 4.72
N PHE A 162 -7.59 -0.31 3.49
CA PHE A 162 -6.47 0.23 2.74
C PHE A 162 -6.77 1.65 2.24
N VAL A 163 -5.83 2.57 2.47
CA VAL A 163 -5.92 3.98 2.06
C VAL A 163 -4.85 4.25 1.00
N PRO A 164 -5.23 4.38 -0.29
CA PRO A 164 -4.30 4.70 -1.37
C PRO A 164 -3.61 6.04 -1.15
N ALA A 165 -2.38 6.17 -1.66
CA ALA A 165 -1.64 7.43 -1.61
C ALA A 165 -2.43 8.56 -2.29
N GLY A 166 -2.51 9.72 -1.64
CA GLY A 166 -3.26 10.89 -2.10
C GLY A 166 -4.78 10.80 -1.91
N SER A 167 -5.30 9.70 -1.34
CA SER A 167 -6.71 9.59 -0.96
C SER A 167 -6.96 10.10 0.45
N ASP A 168 -8.12 10.71 0.67
CA ASP A 168 -8.59 11.00 2.02
C ASP A 168 -9.34 9.79 2.61
N LEU A 169 -9.16 9.62 3.91
CA LEU A 169 -9.74 8.53 4.69
C LEU A 169 -11.27 8.48 4.62
N MET A 170 -11.93 9.63 4.64
CA MET A 170 -13.38 9.73 4.58
C MET A 170 -13.91 9.45 3.17
N THR A 171 -13.14 9.77 2.13
CA THR A 171 -13.51 9.43 0.75
C THR A 171 -13.55 7.91 0.55
N GLN A 172 -12.63 7.16 1.17
CA GLN A 172 -12.62 5.69 1.09
C GLN A 172 -13.82 5.04 1.78
N LEU A 173 -14.30 5.62 2.89
CA LEU A 173 -15.48 5.10 3.60
C LEU A 173 -16.82 5.48 2.94
N LEU A 174 -16.89 6.64 2.28
CA LEU A 174 -18.14 7.18 1.74
C LEU A 174 -18.37 6.86 0.26
N GLY A 175 -17.40 6.27 -0.44
CA GLY A 175 -17.59 5.88 -1.83
C GLY A 175 -16.30 5.58 -2.59
N GLY A 176 -15.93 4.30 -2.62
CA GLY A 176 -15.17 3.75 -3.73
C GLY A 176 -16.03 3.70 -5.00
N SER A 177 -16.24 4.85 -5.64
CA SER A 177 -16.75 4.92 -7.00
C SER A 177 -16.20 6.16 -7.69
N LYS A 178 -15.07 5.95 -8.36
CA LYS A 178 -14.82 6.49 -9.70
C LYS A 178 -14.07 5.45 -10.52
#